data_AF-A0ABD6AIP6-F1
#
_entry.id   AF-A0ABD6AIP6-F1
#
_cell.length_a   1.000
_cell.length_b   1.000
_cell.length_c   1.000
_cell.angle_alpha   90.00
_cell.angle_beta   90.00
_cell.angle_gamma   90.00
#
_symmetry.space_group_name_H-M   'P 1'
#
loop_
_entity.id
_entity.type
_entity.pdbx_description
1 polymer ?
#
loop_
_entity_poly.entity_id
_entity_poly.type
_entity_poly.pdbx_seq_one_letter_code
_entity_poly.pdbx_strand_id
1 'polypeptide(L)'
;MTEATTATPAPDALADVLADAPFARLVATDDGDALAAAGLLAGALRAVGTPFQVRVAADPVPDDADDGVAVTVGAARGAHAIPGAGRPASADAFAVSRALGI
;
A
#
# COMPACT_ATOMS: atom_id res chain seq x y z
N MET A 1 2.57 -24.51 18.23
CA MET A 1 1.75 -23.38 17.75
C MET A 1 2.72 -22.41 17.10
N THR A 2 2.88 -22.48 15.78
CA THR A 2 3.83 -21.63 15.05
C THR A 2 3.10 -20.33 14.75
N GLU A 3 3.53 -19.25 15.39
CA GLU A 3 3.05 -17.90 15.12
C GLU A 3 3.55 -17.52 13.71
N ALA A 4 2.63 -17.41 12.75
CA ALA A 4 2.95 -16.93 11.42
C ALA A 4 3.23 -15.44 11.51
N THR A 5 4.50 -15.06 11.67
CA THR A 5 4.91 -13.67 11.52
C THR A 5 4.60 -13.27 10.07
N THR A 6 3.60 -12.42 9.89
CA THR A 6 3.28 -11.85 8.58
C THR A 6 4.37 -10.84 8.29
N ALA A 7 5.45 -11.29 7.64
CA ALA A 7 6.50 -10.40 7.21
C ALA A 7 5.89 -9.37 6.25
N THR A 8 6.08 -8.08 6.53
CA THR A 8 5.76 -7.01 5.59
C THR A 8 6.43 -7.36 4.25
N PRO A 9 5.68 -7.47 3.14
CA PRO A 9 6.29 -7.79 1.85
C PRO A 9 7.36 -6.77 1.52
N ALA A 10 8.47 -7.23 0.94
CA ALA A 10 9.53 -6.33 0.48
C ALA A 10 8.94 -5.33 -0.54
N PRO A 11 9.42 -4.07 -0.58
CA PRO A 11 8.90 -3.04 -1.47
C PRO A 11 8.77 -3.48 -2.93
N ASP A 12 9.72 -4.26 -3.43
CA ASP A 12 9.74 -4.78 -4.80
C ASP A 12 8.57 -5.75 -5.06
N ALA A 13 8.26 -6.62 -4.09
CA ALA A 13 7.14 -7.56 -4.22
C ALA A 13 5.78 -6.85 -4.25
N LEU A 14 5.63 -5.75 -3.50
CA LEU A 14 4.42 -4.94 -3.55
C LEU A 14 4.33 -4.16 -4.88
N ALA A 15 5.46 -3.68 -5.40
CA ALA A 15 5.50 -3.02 -6.70
C ALA A 15 5.07 -3.96 -7.83
N ASP A 16 5.58 -5.18 -7.87
CA ASP A 16 5.19 -6.19 -8.88
C ASP A 16 3.68 -6.45 -8.86
N VAL A 17 3.11 -6.65 -7.66
CA VAL A 17 1.66 -6.86 -7.49
C VAL A 17 0.85 -5.66 -7.98
N LEU A 18 1.31 -4.43 -7.70
CA LEU A 18 0.61 -3.21 -8.13
C LEU A 18 0.75 -2.94 -9.62
N ALA A 19 1.84 -3.37 -10.26
CA ALA A 19 2.04 -3.25 -11.70
C ALA A 19 1.07 -4.13 -12.49
N ASP A 20 0.78 -5.33 -11.98
CA ASP A 20 -0.16 -6.28 -12.61
C ASP A 20 -1.63 -6.08 -12.19
N ALA A 21 -1.89 -5.17 -11.24
CA ALA A 21 -3.22 -4.96 -10.70
C ALA A 21 -4.17 -4.33 -11.74
N PRO A 22 -5.38 -4.88 -11.96
CA PRO A 22 -6.39 -4.23 -12.78
C PRO A 22 -6.96 -2.95 -12.13
N PHE A 23 -6.88 -2.88 -10.79
CA PHE A 23 -7.32 -1.76 -9.97
C PHE A 23 -6.64 -1.81 -8.60
N ALA A 24 -6.26 -0.66 -8.02
CA ALA A 24 -5.65 -0.57 -6.69
C ALA A 24 -6.52 0.21 -5.69
N ARG A 25 -6.75 -0.35 -4.50
CA ARG A 25 -7.49 0.28 -3.38
C ARG A 25 -6.51 0.62 -2.27
N LEU A 26 -6.20 1.91 -2.10
CA LEU A 26 -5.37 2.39 -1.01
C LEU A 26 -6.25 2.83 0.14
N VAL A 27 -6.09 2.24 1.32
CA VAL A 27 -6.80 2.64 2.54
C VAL A 27 -5.77 3.09 3.58
N ALA A 28 -5.70 4.40 3.80
CA ALA A 28 -4.76 5.03 4.72
C ALA A 28 -5.41 5.33 6.08
N THR A 29 -4.62 5.26 7.15
CA THR A 29 -4.94 5.89 8.44
C THR A 29 -5.06 7.41 8.28
N ASP A 30 -5.72 8.08 9.23
CA ASP A 30 -6.00 9.51 9.21
C ASP A 30 -4.84 10.39 9.70
N ASP A 31 -3.60 9.91 9.57
CA ASP A 31 -2.39 10.65 9.90
C ASP A 31 -1.64 11.18 8.67
N GLY A 32 -0.77 12.16 8.89
CA GLY A 32 -0.07 12.86 7.81
C GLY A 32 0.95 12.00 7.06
N ASP A 33 1.57 11.01 7.73
CA ASP A 33 2.56 10.14 7.08
C ASP A 33 1.86 9.13 6.17
N ALA A 34 0.78 8.53 6.63
CA ALA A 34 -0.05 7.63 5.84
C ALA A 34 -0.69 8.34 4.64
N LEU A 35 -1.12 9.60 4.80
CA LEU A 35 -1.63 10.39 3.69
C LEU A 35 -0.54 10.71 2.65
N ALA A 36 0.67 11.07 3.11
CA ALA A 36 1.80 11.30 2.23
C ALA A 36 2.20 10.03 1.46
N ALA A 37 2.23 8.89 2.15
CA ALA A 37 2.47 7.58 1.56
C ALA A 37 1.43 7.23 0.48
N ALA A 38 0.14 7.42 0.77
CA ALA A 38 -0.93 7.21 -0.21
C ALA A 38 -0.80 8.12 -1.43
N GLY A 39 -0.36 9.38 -1.24
CA GLY A 39 -0.08 10.31 -2.34
C GLY A 39 1.06 9.85 -3.25
N LEU A 40 2.15 9.33 -2.67
CA LEU A 40 3.28 8.77 -3.44
C LEU A 40 2.83 7.58 -4.29
N LEU A 41 2.12 6.63 -3.68
CA LEU A 41 1.59 5.46 -4.38
C LEU A 41 0.61 5.87 -5.48
N ALA A 42 -0.32 6.79 -5.19
CA ALA A 42 -1.26 7.31 -6.19
C ALA A 42 -0.53 7.96 -7.39
N GLY A 43 0.55 8.70 -7.12
CA GLY A 43 1.40 9.27 -8.16
C GLY A 43 2.07 8.19 -9.03
N ALA A 44 2.63 7.16 -8.39
CA ALA A 44 3.25 6.04 -9.08
C ALA A 44 2.26 5.24 -9.93
N LEU A 45 1.11 4.85 -9.34
CA LEU A 45 0.02 4.15 -10.01
C LEU A 45 -0.49 4.92 -11.23
N ARG A 46 -0.66 6.25 -11.10
CA ARG A 46 -1.01 7.12 -12.23
C ARG A 46 0.03 7.06 -13.34
N ALA A 47 1.31 7.03 -13.00
CA ALA A 47 2.39 7.05 -13.98
C ALA A 47 2.53 5.72 -14.75
N VAL A 48 2.26 4.58 -14.10
CA VAL A 48 2.23 3.26 -14.74
C VAL A 48 0.89 2.90 -15.39
N GLY A 49 -0.14 3.74 -15.19
CA GLY A 49 -1.45 3.57 -15.81
C GLY A 49 -2.43 2.67 -15.05
N THR A 50 -2.11 2.27 -13.82
CA THR A 50 -2.98 1.47 -12.96
C THR A 50 -4.09 2.34 -12.36
N PRO A 51 -5.39 2.06 -12.62
CA PRO A 51 -6.48 2.78 -11.99
C PRO A 51 -6.50 2.55 -10.47
N PHE A 52 -6.90 3.56 -9.71
CA PHE A 52 -6.88 3.46 -8.25
C PHE A 52 -7.97 4.27 -7.55
N GLN A 53 -8.22 3.90 -6.29
CA GLN A 53 -9.00 4.67 -5.33
C GLN A 53 -8.18 4.86 -4.05
N VAL A 54 -8.26 6.07 -3.48
CA VAL A 54 -7.72 6.35 -2.14
C VAL A 54 -8.88 6.61 -1.18
N ARG A 55 -8.84 5.96 -0.01
CA ARG A 55 -9.73 6.22 1.11
C ARG A 55 -8.89 6.48 2.36
N VAL A 56 -9.43 7.32 3.24
CA VAL A 56 -8.86 7.59 4.56
C VAL A 56 -9.85 7.11 5.61
N ALA A 57 -9.37 6.37 6.60
CA ALA A 57 -10.18 5.85 7.70
C ALA A 57 -9.32 5.72 8.96
N ALA A 58 -9.86 6.11 10.12
CA ALA A 58 -9.15 6.00 11.40
C ALA A 58 -8.80 4.54 11.76
N ASP A 59 -9.65 3.57 11.38
CA ASP A 59 -9.34 2.14 11.43
C ASP A 59 -9.51 1.53 10.03
N PRO A 60 -8.42 1.43 9.25
CA PRO A 60 -8.49 0.98 7.87
C PRO A 60 -8.78 -0.51 7.82
N VAL A 61 -9.89 -0.88 7.19
CA VAL A 61 -10.22 -2.28 6.88
C VAL A 61 -9.95 -2.51 5.40
N PRO A 62 -9.01 -3.39 5.03
CA PRO A 62 -8.78 -3.73 3.63
C PRO A 62 -10.04 -4.37 3.05
N ASP A 63 -10.44 -3.91 1.87
CA ASP A 63 -11.53 -4.49 1.10
C ASP A 63 -10.98 -5.71 0.34
N ASP A 64 -11.56 -6.89 0.58
CA ASP A 64 -11.17 -8.15 -0.05
C ASP A 64 -11.91 -8.40 -1.37
N ALA A 65 -12.49 -7.35 -1.98
CA ALA A 65 -13.09 -7.42 -3.30
C ALA A 65 -12.13 -8.03 -4.34
N ASP A 66 -12.55 -9.15 -4.94
CA ASP A 66 -11.79 -9.97 -5.91
C ASP A 66 -11.34 -9.22 -7.18
N ASP A 67 -11.83 -8.01 -7.44
CA ASP A 67 -11.59 -7.25 -8.67
C ASP A 67 -10.39 -6.28 -8.59
N GLY A 68 -9.63 -6.27 -7.48
CA GLY A 68 -8.45 -5.42 -7.37
C GLY A 68 -7.55 -5.71 -6.16
N VAL A 69 -6.44 -4.98 -6.07
CA VAL A 69 -5.44 -5.11 -5.01
C VAL A 69 -5.70 -4.08 -3.91
N ALA A 70 -5.99 -4.53 -2.69
CA ALA A 70 -6.11 -3.67 -1.53
C ALA A 70 -4.78 -3.52 -0.79
N VAL A 71 -4.40 -2.27 -0.51
CA VAL A 71 -3.20 -1.91 0.25
C VAL A 71 -3.60 -1.04 1.44
N THR A 72 -3.29 -1.53 2.64
CA THR A 72 -3.43 -0.74 3.87
C THR A 72 -2.18 0.10 4.10
N VAL A 73 -2.34 1.37 4.47
CA VAL A 73 -1.24 2.30 4.75
C VAL A 73 -1.39 2.87 6.15
N GLY A 74 -0.30 2.84 6.94
CA GLY A 74 -0.28 3.28 8.34
C GLY A 74 -0.79 2.23 9.35
N ALA A 75 -1.12 1.02 8.88
CA ALA A 75 -1.48 -0.11 9.73
C ALA A 75 -1.06 -1.46 9.10
N ALA A 76 -0.65 -2.42 9.93
CA ALA A 76 -0.32 -3.78 9.51
C ALA A 76 -1.59 -4.64 9.36
N ARG A 77 -2.37 -4.41 8.30
CA ARG A 77 -3.63 -5.15 8.05
C ARG A 77 -3.75 -5.60 6.59
N GLY A 78 -4.22 -6.82 6.40
CA GLY A 78 -4.42 -7.42 5.07
C GLY A 78 -3.15 -8.03 4.48
N ALA A 79 -3.26 -8.57 3.26
CA ALA A 79 -2.16 -9.21 2.56
C ALA A 79 -1.07 -8.21 2.11
N HIS A 80 -1.48 -6.98 1.80
CA HIS A 80 -0.58 -5.90 1.41
C HIS A 80 -0.73 -4.73 2.38
N ALA A 81 0.32 -4.46 3.14
CA ALA A 81 0.32 -3.41 4.14
C ALA A 81 1.65 -2.65 4.11
N ILE A 82 1.56 -1.34 4.30
CA ILE A 82 2.68 -0.45 4.61
C ILE A 82 2.43 0.09 6.02
N PRO A 83 2.95 -0.57 7.07
CA PRO A 83 2.48 -0.32 8.43
C PRO A 83 2.89 1.03 9.02
N GLY A 84 4.00 1.63 8.57
CA GLY A 84 4.58 2.81 9.24
C GLY A 84 5.25 2.48 10.60
N ALA A 85 5.31 1.20 10.98
CA ALA A 85 5.94 0.74 12.21
C ALA A 85 7.42 0.39 11.96
N GLY A 86 8.33 1.04 12.68
CA GLY A 86 9.79 0.86 12.53
C GLY A 86 10.43 1.74 11.45
N ARG A 87 9.66 2.13 10.42
CA ARG A 87 10.03 3.12 9.41
C ARG A 87 8.77 3.89 8.98
N PRO A 88 8.85 5.20 8.68
CA PRO A 88 7.70 5.95 8.16
C PRO A 88 7.11 5.29 6.92
N ALA A 89 5.79 5.21 6.84
CA ALA A 89 5.06 4.61 5.72
C ALA A 89 5.40 5.32 4.41
N SER A 90 5.63 6.64 4.44
CA SER A 90 6.03 7.42 3.27
C SER A 90 7.37 6.99 2.69
N ALA A 91 8.31 6.54 3.53
CA ALA A 91 9.62 6.09 3.08
C ALA A 91 9.58 4.71 2.40
N ASP A 92 8.67 3.83 2.84
CA ASP A 92 8.40 2.56 2.17
C ASP A 92 7.59 2.75 0.89
N ALA A 93 6.56 3.61 0.92
CA ALA A 93 5.81 3.99 -0.27
C ALA A 93 6.71 4.60 -1.36
N PHE A 94 7.71 5.40 -0.98
CA PHE A 94 8.72 5.90 -1.90
C PHE A 94 9.56 4.77 -2.52
N ALA A 95 9.97 3.78 -1.72
CA ALA A 95 10.72 2.63 -2.22
C ALA A 95 9.88 1.79 -3.20
N VAL A 96 8.59 1.57 -2.91
CA VAL A 96 7.64 0.90 -3.83
C VAL A 96 7.48 1.70 -5.12
N SER A 97 7.34 3.02 -5.02
CA SER A 97 7.22 3.91 -6.19
C SER A 97 8.45 3.83 -7.10
N ARG A 98 9.64 3.71 -6.51
CA ARG A 98 10.91 3.51 -7.23
C ARG A 98 10.98 2.16 -7.91
N ALA A 99 10.51 1.10 -7.25
CA ALA A 99 10.45 -0.24 -7.83
C ALA A 99 9.44 -0.30 -9.00
N LEU A 100 8.37 0.49 -8.97
CA LEU A 100 7.44 0.70 -10.09
C LEU A 100 8.06 1.51 -11.27
N GLY A 101 9.27 2.05 -11.10
CA GLY A 101 10.01 2.76 -12.16
C GLY A 101 9.85 4.28 -12.18
N ILE A 102 9.38 4.90 -11.07
CA ILE A 102 9.11 6.34 -10.96
C ILE A 102 10.10 7.05 -10.03
#